data_AF-A0AAV0B2R1-F1
#
_entry.id   AF-A0AAV0B2R1-F1
#
_cell.length_a   1.000
_cell.length_b   1.000
_cell.length_c   1.000
_cell.angle_alpha   90.00
_cell.angle_beta   90.00
_cell.angle_gamma   90.00
#
_symmetry.space_group_name_H-M   'P 1'
#
loop_
_entity.id
_entity.type
_entity.pdbx_description
1 polymer ?
#
loop_
_entity_poly.entity_id
_entity_poly.type
_entity_poly.pdbx_seq_one_letter_code
_entity_poly.pdbx_strand_id
1 'polypeptide(L)'
;MSQLRDIPPISGAINWAKQIERQLLTYMERAKDVLGRGLENYSEGLRLANDSNNFLKKLDTKPIIDQWVKDWTKQDMSITSSIFEIQWNWSTDVYTLAVAFNEVLAKLMAL
;
A
#
# COMPACT_ATOMS: atom_id res chain seq x y z
N MET A 1 2.06 11.59 9.09
CA MET A 1 2.91 11.90 7.91
C MET A 1 2.38 11.32 6.59
N SER A 2 1.50 10.30 6.55
CA SER A 2 0.98 9.75 5.27
C SER A 2 -0.29 10.44 4.74
N GLN A 3 -1.18 10.93 5.61
CA GLN A 3 -2.42 11.60 5.19
C GLN A 3 -2.21 12.94 4.46
N LEU A 4 -1.03 13.55 4.60
CA LEU A 4 -0.75 14.90 4.08
C LEU A 4 -0.23 14.91 2.63
N ARG A 5 -0.10 13.74 1.99
CA ARG A 5 0.53 13.58 0.65
C ARG A 5 -0.39 12.92 -0.37
N ASP A 6 -1.68 12.84 -0.10
CA ASP A 6 -2.66 12.14 -0.96
C ASP A 6 -2.29 10.68 -1.24
N ILE A 7 -1.49 10.06 -0.36
CA ILE A 7 -1.11 8.65 -0.47
C ILE A 7 -2.11 7.85 0.35
N PRO A 8 -2.80 6.84 -0.25
CA PRO A 8 -3.68 5.96 0.49
C PRO A 8 -2.91 5.29 1.63
N PRO A 9 -3.52 5.08 2.80
CA PRO A 9 -2.84 4.48 3.95
C PRO A 9 -2.23 3.11 3.63
N ILE A 10 -2.87 2.36 2.73
CA ILE A 10 -2.41 1.05 2.24
C ILE A 10 -1.15 1.21 1.37
N SER A 11 -1.16 2.12 0.40
CA SER A 11 0.00 2.45 -0.42
C SER A 11 1.17 2.98 0.42
N GLY A 12 0.88 3.77 1.47
CA GLY A 12 1.86 4.27 2.42
C GLY A 12 2.54 3.15 3.20
N ALA A 13 1.76 2.18 3.71
CA ALA A 13 2.30 1.02 4.42
C ALA A 13 3.17 0.14 3.51
N ILE A 14 2.76 -0.06 2.26
CA ILE A 14 3.54 -0.82 1.26
C ILE A 14 4.86 -0.12 0.95
N ASN A 15 4.83 1.19 0.70
CA ASN A 15 6.04 1.96 0.41
C ASN A 15 7.00 2.00 1.60
N TRP A 16 6.46 2.13 2.82
CA TRP A 16 7.27 2.08 4.05
C TRP A 16 7.96 0.73 4.22
N ALA A 17 7.23 -0.39 4.05
CA ALA A 17 7.81 -1.73 4.13
C ALA A 17 8.92 -1.94 3.09
N LYS A 18 8.71 -1.51 1.83
CA LYS A 18 9.73 -1.56 0.76
C LYS A 18 10.94 -0.67 1.06
N GLN A 19 10.73 0.49 1.69
CA GLN A 19 11.85 1.36 2.09
C GLN A 19 12.73 0.69 3.15
N ILE A 20 12.11 0.04 4.14
CA ILE A 20 12.85 -0.71 5.16
C ILE A 20 13.59 -1.89 4.55
N GLU A 21 12.94 -2.63 3.64
CA GLU A 21 13.57 -3.74 2.92
C GLU A 21 14.86 -3.29 2.19
N ARG A 22 14.80 -2.18 1.46
CA ARG A 22 15.98 -1.61 0.78
C ARG A 22 17.08 -1.24 1.76
N GLN A 23 16.73 -0.58 2.87
CA GLN A 23 17.70 -0.20 3.90
C GLN A 23 18.37 -1.43 4.51
N LEU A 24 17.59 -2.47 4.82
CA LEU A 24 18.11 -3.73 5.33
C LEU A 24 19.13 -4.34 4.36
N LEU A 25 18.79 -4.43 3.07
CA LEU A 25 19.70 -4.97 2.05
C LEU A 25 20.99 -4.17 1.96
N THR A 26 20.92 -2.82 1.99
CA THR A 26 22.10 -1.96 2.02
C THR A 26 22.97 -2.20 3.25
N TYR A 27 22.37 -2.37 4.44
CA TYR A 27 23.13 -2.68 5.64
C TYR A 27 23.75 -4.07 5.61
N MET A 28 23.06 -5.06 5.02
CA MET A 28 23.59 -6.40 4.84
C MET A 28 24.78 -6.42 3.86
N GLU A 29 24.75 -5.63 2.79
CA GLU A 29 25.92 -5.45 1.92
C GLU A 29 27.09 -4.81 2.67
N ARG A 30 26.84 -3.71 3.37
CA ARG A 30 27.91 -3.04 4.15
C ARG A 30 28.50 -3.96 5.22
N ALA A 31 27.67 -4.75 5.90
CA ALA A 31 28.14 -5.72 6.89
C ALA A 31 29.01 -6.81 6.25
N LYS A 32 28.66 -7.28 5.04
CA LYS A 32 29.50 -8.21 4.27
C LYS A 32 30.83 -7.57 3.88
N ASP A 33 30.82 -6.32 3.43
CA ASP A 33 32.04 -5.59 3.05
C ASP A 33 33.00 -5.40 4.25
N VAL A 34 32.46 -5.12 5.45
CA VAL A 34 33.23 -4.98 6.68
C VAL A 34 33.84 -6.31 7.14
N LEU A 35 33.09 -7.41 7.05
CA LEU A 35 33.54 -8.73 7.49
C LEU A 35 34.48 -9.40 6.48
N GLY A 36 34.48 -8.98 5.21
CA GLY A 36 35.42 -9.43 4.19
C GLY A 36 35.34 -10.92 3.87
N ARG A 37 36.42 -11.49 3.32
CA ARG A 37 36.52 -12.92 2.97
C ARG A 37 36.68 -13.76 4.24
N GLY A 38 35.55 -14.09 4.86
CA GLY A 38 35.49 -14.90 6.08
C GLY A 38 34.10 -15.01 6.70
N LEU A 39 33.07 -14.39 6.11
CA LEU A 39 31.69 -14.38 6.62
C LEU A 39 31.16 -15.78 6.99
N GLU A 40 31.56 -16.81 6.24
CA GLU A 40 31.17 -18.21 6.44
C GLU A 40 31.78 -18.85 7.70
N ASN A 41 32.92 -18.31 8.18
CA ASN A 41 33.62 -18.79 9.36
C ASN A 41 33.14 -18.09 10.65
N TYR A 42 32.42 -16.97 10.53
CA TYR A 42 31.91 -16.23 11.67
C TYR A 42 30.47 -16.67 12.00
N SER A 43 30.28 -17.26 13.17
CA SER A 43 28.96 -17.59 13.72
C SER A 43 28.00 -16.39 13.74
N GLU A 44 28.55 -15.19 13.89
CA GLU A 44 27.83 -13.92 13.88
C GLU A 44 27.30 -13.56 12.49
N GLY A 45 28.04 -13.86 11.42
CA GLY A 45 27.60 -13.66 10.03
C GLY A 45 26.42 -14.58 9.67
N LEU A 46 26.47 -15.83 10.13
CA LEU A 46 25.38 -16.78 9.97
C LEU A 46 24.12 -16.35 10.74
N ARG A 47 24.29 -15.86 11.97
CA ARG A 47 23.18 -15.36 12.79
C ARG A 47 22.53 -14.13 12.16
N LEU A 48 23.34 -13.16 11.72
CA LEU A 48 22.87 -11.95 11.05
C LEU A 48 22.11 -12.28 9.76
N ALA A 49 22.60 -13.23 8.96
CA ALA A 49 21.90 -13.70 7.77
C ALA A 49 20.53 -14.31 8.11
N ASN A 50 20.46 -15.18 9.13
CA ASN A 50 19.19 -15.76 9.57
C ASN A 50 18.20 -14.71 10.10
N ASP A 51 18.68 -13.77 10.92
CA ASP A 51 17.87 -12.69 11.47
C ASP A 51 17.35 -11.77 10.36
N SER A 52 18.19 -11.44 9.37
CA SER A 52 17.80 -10.66 8.20
C SER A 52 16.74 -11.36 7.36
N ASN A 53 16.86 -12.67 7.13
CA ASN A 53 15.88 -13.47 6.38
C ASN A 53 14.54 -13.53 7.11
N ASN A 54 14.56 -13.67 8.44
CA ASN A 54 13.35 -13.62 9.26
C ASN A 54 12.70 -12.25 9.25
N PHE A 55 13.50 -11.17 9.22
CA PHE A 55 13.00 -9.81 9.11
C PHE A 55 12.38 -9.52 7.73
N LEU A 56 13.01 -9.98 6.64
CA LEU A 56 12.46 -9.88 5.28
C LEU A 56 11.08 -10.54 5.15
N LYS A 57 10.88 -11.71 5.78
CA LYS A 57 9.57 -12.36 5.80
C LYS A 57 8.48 -11.51 6.46
N LYS A 58 8.83 -10.70 7.47
CA LYS A 58 7.89 -9.78 8.13
C LYS A 58 7.55 -8.56 7.28
N LEU A 59 8.40 -8.23 6.30
CA LEU A 59 8.21 -7.11 5.39
C LEU A 59 7.43 -7.50 4.12
N ASP A 60 7.02 -8.77 3.96
CA ASP A 60 6.27 -9.19 2.78
C ASP A 60 4.92 -8.48 2.70
N THR A 61 4.78 -7.60 1.70
CA THR A 61 3.57 -6.80 1.47
C THR A 61 2.53 -7.51 0.62
N LYS A 62 2.86 -8.65 0.00
CA LYS A 62 1.92 -9.43 -0.82
C LYS A 62 0.58 -9.71 -0.12
N PRO A 63 0.54 -10.22 1.13
CA PRO A 63 -0.74 -10.49 1.80
C PRO A 63 -1.61 -9.23 1.96
N ILE A 64 -1.00 -8.06 2.16
CA ILE A 64 -1.72 -6.79 2.27
C ILE A 64 -2.33 -6.41 0.91
N ILE A 65 -1.56 -6.57 -0.17
CA ILE A 65 -2.01 -6.28 -1.54
C ILE A 65 -3.13 -7.24 -1.95
N ASP A 66 -2.95 -8.53 -1.72
CA ASP A 66 -3.93 -9.56 -2.10
C ASP A 66 -5.24 -9.38 -1.34
N GLN A 67 -5.17 -9.04 -0.05
CA GLN A 67 -6.35 -8.73 0.75
C GLN A 67 -7.05 -7.47 0.22
N TRP A 68 -6.29 -6.42 -0.07
CA TRP A 68 -6.84 -5.19 -0.65
C TRP A 68 -7.57 -5.47 -1.96
N VAL A 69 -6.92 -6.17 -2.91
CA VAL A 69 -7.55 -6.54 -4.19
C VAL A 69 -8.83 -7.35 -3.97
N LYS A 70 -8.83 -8.33 -3.05
CA LYS A 70 -10.04 -9.09 -2.73
C LYS A 70 -11.16 -8.23 -2.18
N ASP A 71 -10.86 -7.26 -1.34
CA ASP A 71 -11.85 -6.34 -0.78
C ASP A 71 -12.44 -5.43 -1.87
N TRP A 72 -11.63 -5.02 -2.85
CA TRP A 72 -12.13 -4.32 -4.06
C TRP A 72 -13.04 -5.18 -4.92
N THR A 73 -12.65 -6.43 -5.21
CA THR A 73 -13.45 -7.32 -6.08
C THR A 73 -14.80 -7.69 -5.43
N LYS A 74 -14.91 -7.60 -4.10
CA LYS A 74 -16.16 -7.82 -3.35
C LYS A 74 -17.05 -6.59 -3.26
N GLN A 75 -16.52 -5.39 -3.39
CA GLN A 75 -17.35 -4.21 -3.51
C GLN A 75 -17.98 -4.26 -4.90
N ASP A 76 -19.29 -4.51 -4.94
CA ASP A 76 -20.06 -4.49 -6.18
C ASP A 76 -19.73 -3.21 -6.95
N MET A 77 -18.99 -3.36 -8.04
CA MET A 77 -18.87 -2.35 -9.08
C MET A 77 -20.18 -2.30 -9.85
N SER A 78 -21.28 -2.04 -9.15
CA SER A 78 -22.45 -1.41 -9.75
C SER A 78 -22.06 0.05 -9.99
N ILE A 79 -21.06 0.24 -10.86
CA ILE A 79 -20.89 1.44 -11.67
C ILE A 79 -22.09 1.41 -12.61
N THR A 80 -23.26 1.62 -12.04
CA THR A 80 -24.56 1.65 -12.69
C THR A 80 -24.58 2.98 -13.41
N SER A 81 -23.91 3.03 -14.57
CA SER A 81 -24.15 3.83 -15.78
C SER A 81 -24.60 5.30 -15.70
N SER A 82 -24.76 5.90 -14.53
CA SER A 82 -25.33 7.22 -14.32
C SER A 82 -24.51 7.95 -13.27
N ILE A 83 -23.50 8.66 -13.75
CA ILE A 83 -22.67 9.60 -12.97
C ILE A 83 -23.51 10.83 -12.55
N PHE A 84 -24.66 11.01 -13.18
CA PHE A 84 -25.58 12.11 -12.93
C PHE A 84 -26.91 11.60 -12.37
N GLU A 85 -27.36 12.23 -11.30
CA GLU A 85 -28.68 12.09 -10.72
C GLU A 85 -29.40 13.43 -10.83
N ILE A 86 -30.57 13.45 -11.48
CA ILE A 86 -31.40 14.64 -11.54
C ILE A 86 -32.21 14.69 -10.24
N GLN A 87 -31.87 15.63 -9.36
CA GLN A 87 -32.61 15.85 -8.13
C GLN A 87 -33.65 16.94 -8.35
N TRP A 88 -34.90 16.63 -8.01
CA TRP A 88 -35.98 17.62 -7.99
C TRP A 88 -36.05 18.26 -6.61
N ASN A 89 -35.90 19.58 -6.55
CA ASN A 89 -36.08 20.31 -5.31
C ASN A 89 -37.54 20.79 -5.21
N TRP A 90 -38.33 20.08 -4.42
CA TRP A 90 -39.76 20.36 -4.18
C TRP A 90 -40.04 21.74 -3.55
N SER A 91 -39.04 22.37 -2.92
CA SER A 91 -39.19 23.70 -2.29
C SER A 91 -38.98 24.86 -3.27
N THR A 92 -38.16 24.68 -4.30
CA THR A 92 -37.81 25.75 -5.27
C THR A 92 -38.36 25.49 -6.67
N ASP A 93 -38.92 24.29 -6.91
CA ASP A 93 -39.38 23.80 -8.21
C ASP A 93 -38.31 23.88 -9.32
N VAL A 94 -37.05 23.66 -8.93
CA VAL A 94 -35.89 23.66 -9.82
C VAL A 94 -35.27 22.26 -9.84
N TYR A 95 -34.90 21.81 -11.04
CA TYR A 95 -34.11 20.60 -11.23
C TYR A 95 -32.62 20.91 -11.08
N THR A 96 -31.94 20.20 -10.19
CA THR A 96 -30.48 20.30 -10.04
C THR A 96 -29.83 18.99 -10.48
N LEU A 97 -28.78 19.11 -11.29
CA LEU A 97 -27.96 17.97 -11.69
C LEU A 97 -26.94 17.69 -10.59
N ALA A 98 -27.14 16.63 -9.82
CA ALA A 98 -26.18 16.17 -8.82
C ALA A 98 -25.26 15.14 -9.48
N VAL A 99 -23.94 15.30 -9.31
CA VAL A 99 -22.99 14.27 -9.69
C VAL A 99 -22.99 13.24 -8.56
N ALA A 100 -23.45 12.02 -8.85
CA ALA A 100 -23.41 10.90 -7.93
C ALA A 100 -21.96 10.39 -7.86
N PHE A 101 -21.09 11.16 -7.19
CA PHE A 101 -19.77 10.69 -6.81
C PHE A 101 -19.95 9.60 -5.76
N ASN A 102 -20.00 8.35 -6.22
CA ASN A 102 -19.79 7.20 -5.37
C ASN A 102 -18.43 7.38 -4.66
N GLU A 103 -18.40 7.32 -3.32
CA GLU A 103 -17.17 7.36 -2.53
C GLU A 103 -16.10 6.37 -3.01
N VAL A 104 -16.50 5.30 -3.69
CA VAL A 104 -15.63 4.31 -4.35
C VAL A 104 -14.79 4.93 -5.47
N LEU A 105 -15.33 5.85 -6.28
CA LEU A 105 -14.57 6.55 -7.33
C LEU A 105 -13.55 7.55 -6.74
N ALA A 106 -13.89 8.21 -5.62
CA ALA A 106 -12.96 9.07 -4.90
C ALA A 106 -11.79 8.27 -4.32
N LYS A 107 -12.03 7.04 -3.85
CA LYS A 107 -10.96 6.10 -3.42
C LYS A 107 -10.11 5.59 -4.58
N LEU A 108 -10.68 5.50 -5.80
CA LEU A 108 -9.99 5.07 -7.02
C LEU A 108 -9.08 6.16 -7.61
N MET A 109 -9.46 7.45 -7.47
CA MET A 109 -8.65 8.58 -7.95
C MET A 109 -7.55 9.04 -6.97
N ALA A 110 -7.56 8.54 -5.73
CA ALA A 110 -6.53 8.83 -4.73
C ALA A 110 -5.28 7.92 -4.87
N LEU A 111 -5.08 7.26 -6.02
CA LEU A 111 -3.90 6.42 -6.30
C LEU A 111 -2.62 7.23 -6.51
#